data_AF-A0A0E0ALT7-F1
#
_entry.id   AF-A0A0E0ALT7-F1
#
_cell.length_a   1.000
_cell.length_b   1.000
_cell.length_c   1.000
_cell.angle_alpha   90.00
_cell.angle_beta   90.00
_cell.angle_gamma   90.00
#
_symmetry.space_group_name_H-M   'P 1'
#
loop_
_entity.id
_entity.type
_entity.pdbx_description
1 polymer ?
#
loop_
_entity_poly.entity_id
_entity_poly.type
_entity_poly.pdbx_seq_one_letter_code
_entity_poly.pdbx_strand_id
1 'polypeptide(L)'
;MLQDQFAVSVNHVHALAILVVTFHYDKHPPALDQDTFAVYVARTSFERPLLSGVAYAQRVVHADRESFERQQGWIIKTMKHEPSPAQDEYAPVIYSQPPRRPSPTSRKRRGES
;
A
#
# COMPACT_ATOMS: atom_id res chain seq x y z
N MET A 1 -20.26 18.09 -4.15
CA MET A 1 -18.89 18.19 -4.71
C MET A 1 -17.84 17.49 -3.84
N LEU A 2 -17.54 17.93 -2.61
CA LEU A 2 -16.56 17.23 -1.75
C LEU A 2 -17.06 15.83 -1.31
N GLN A 3 -18.34 15.74 -0.94
CA GLN A 3 -18.98 14.48 -0.54
C GLN A 3 -18.95 13.43 -1.65
N ASP A 4 -19.19 13.84 -2.90
CA ASP A 4 -19.15 12.94 -4.06
C ASP A 4 -17.73 12.43 -4.33
N GLN A 5 -16.72 13.29 -4.24
CA GLN A 5 -15.31 12.90 -4.40
C GLN A 5 -14.83 11.96 -3.29
N PHE A 6 -15.35 12.12 -2.08
CA PHE A 6 -15.09 11.20 -0.97
C PHE A 6 -15.74 9.84 -1.22
N ALA A 7 -17.02 9.81 -1.62
CA ALA A 7 -17.73 8.58 -1.93
C ALA A 7 -17.05 7.77 -3.05
N VAL A 8 -16.61 8.45 -4.12
CA VAL A 8 -15.83 7.82 -5.21
C VAL A 8 -14.52 7.23 -4.68
N SER A 9 -13.79 8.00 -3.86
CA SER A 9 -12.51 7.53 -3.29
C SER A 9 -12.69 6.29 -2.41
N VAL A 10 -13.72 6.26 -1.55
CA VAL A 10 -14.02 5.13 -0.66
C VAL A 10 -14.45 3.89 -1.44
N ASN A 11 -15.32 4.05 -2.44
CA ASN A 11 -15.74 2.94 -3.30
C ASN A 11 -14.55 2.29 -4.01
N HIS A 12 -13.60 3.11 -4.48
CA HIS A 12 -12.40 2.59 -5.12
C HIS A 12 -11.45 1.89 -4.14
N VAL A 13 -11.32 2.39 -2.91
CA VAL A 13 -10.56 1.68 -1.85
C VAL A 13 -11.22 0.34 -1.50
N HIS A 14 -12.55 0.28 -1.46
CA HIS A 14 -13.27 -0.97 -1.27
C HIS A 14 -12.98 -1.99 -2.40
N ALA A 15 -12.96 -1.53 -3.65
CA ALA A 15 -12.57 -2.38 -4.78
C ALA A 15 -11.12 -2.89 -4.67
N LEU A 16 -10.19 -2.07 -4.17
CA LEU A 16 -8.81 -2.52 -3.89
C LEU A 16 -8.76 -3.59 -2.80
N ALA A 17 -9.59 -3.50 -1.77
CA ALA A 17 -9.67 -4.53 -0.74
C ALA A 17 -10.11 -5.89 -1.34
N ILE A 18 -11.13 -5.88 -2.22
CA ILE A 18 -11.58 -7.07 -2.95
C ILE A 18 -10.47 -7.62 -3.86
N LEU A 19 -9.72 -6.75 -4.53
CA LEU A 19 -8.58 -7.14 -5.37
C LEU A 19 -7.52 -7.86 -4.53
N VAL A 20 -7.16 -7.33 -3.36
CA VAL A 20 -6.20 -8.00 -2.48
C VAL A 20 -6.73 -9.37 -2.02
N VAL A 21 -7.97 -9.46 -1.56
CA VAL A 21 -8.58 -10.75 -1.18
C VAL A 21 -8.47 -11.78 -2.31
N THR A 22 -8.90 -11.39 -3.52
CA THR A 22 -8.98 -12.29 -4.66
C THR A 22 -7.60 -12.75 -5.16
N PHE A 23 -6.64 -11.83 -5.27
CA PHE A 23 -5.37 -12.10 -5.95
C PHE A 23 -4.22 -12.46 -5.01
N HIS A 24 -4.30 -12.08 -3.73
CA HIS A 24 -3.32 -12.45 -2.73
C HIS A 24 -3.72 -13.71 -1.93
N TYR A 25 -5.00 -13.82 -1.52
CA TYR A 25 -5.44 -14.92 -0.65
C TYR A 25 -6.14 -16.06 -1.41
N ASP A 26 -7.04 -15.78 -2.35
CA ASP A 26 -7.82 -16.85 -2.99
C ASP A 26 -7.05 -17.58 -4.11
N LYS A 27 -6.19 -16.86 -4.84
CA LYS A 27 -5.37 -17.41 -5.93
C LYS A 27 -4.13 -18.16 -5.39
N HIS A 28 -3.91 -19.39 -5.85
CA HIS A 28 -2.75 -20.21 -5.51
C HIS A 28 -2.03 -20.69 -6.79
N PRO A 29 -0.78 -20.23 -7.07
CA PRO A 29 0.02 -19.28 -6.28
C PRO A 29 -0.56 -17.86 -6.29
N PRO A 30 -0.20 -17.00 -5.30
CA PRO A 30 -0.61 -15.61 -5.26
C PRO A 30 -0.23 -14.90 -6.56
N ALA A 31 -1.18 -14.17 -7.14
CA ALA A 31 -1.02 -13.42 -8.39
C ALA A 31 -0.82 -11.92 -8.14
N LEU A 32 -0.72 -11.50 -6.88
CA LEU A 32 -0.45 -10.14 -6.46
C LEU A 32 0.90 -10.05 -5.76
N ASP A 33 1.77 -9.19 -6.27
CA ASP A 33 3.03 -8.78 -5.66
C ASP A 33 3.08 -7.24 -5.53
N GLN A 34 4.14 -6.73 -4.89
CA GLN A 34 4.34 -5.29 -4.69
C GLN A 34 4.39 -4.52 -6.02
N ASP A 35 5.02 -5.08 -7.05
CA ASP A 35 5.15 -4.41 -8.36
C ASP A 35 3.80 -4.32 -9.08
N THR A 36 3.03 -5.42 -9.09
CA THR A 36 1.68 -5.47 -9.65
C THR A 36 0.75 -4.51 -8.91
N PHE A 37 0.79 -4.53 -7.57
CA PHE A 37 0.01 -3.59 -6.76
C PHE A 37 0.40 -2.14 -7.08
N ALA A 38 1.70 -1.81 -7.07
CA ALA A 38 2.22 -0.47 -7.34
C ALA A 38 1.80 0.06 -8.70
N VAL A 39 1.92 -0.75 -9.75
CA VAL A 39 1.51 -0.39 -11.12
C VAL A 39 0.00 -0.16 -11.18
N TYR A 40 -0.79 -1.06 -10.61
CA TYR A 40 -2.25 -0.95 -10.62
C TYR A 40 -2.72 0.32 -9.90
N VAL A 41 -2.28 0.55 -8.66
CA VAL A 41 -2.71 1.71 -7.87
C VAL A 41 -2.19 3.03 -8.44
N ALA A 42 -1.02 3.06 -9.09
CA ALA A 42 -0.53 4.26 -9.77
C ALA A 42 -1.41 4.60 -10.97
N ARG A 43 -1.76 3.60 -11.79
CA ARG A 43 -2.64 3.77 -12.97
C ARG A 43 -4.03 4.24 -12.56
N THR A 44 -4.61 3.70 -11.49
CA THR A 44 -5.94 4.10 -11.00
C THR A 44 -5.89 5.26 -10.00
N SER A 45 -4.80 6.03 -9.91
CA SER A 45 -4.71 7.11 -8.91
C SER A 45 -5.69 8.25 -9.16
N PHE A 46 -6.22 8.38 -10.38
CA PHE A 46 -7.25 9.37 -10.72
C PHE A 46 -8.63 9.03 -10.11
N GLU A 47 -8.89 7.76 -9.78
CA GLU A 47 -10.14 7.27 -9.14
C GLU A 47 -10.20 7.65 -7.64
N ARG A 48 -9.13 8.23 -7.11
CA ARG A 48 -9.00 8.62 -5.70
C ARG A 48 -8.53 10.08 -5.60
N PRO A 49 -9.35 11.06 -6.02
CA PRO A 49 -8.94 12.46 -6.13
C PRO A 49 -8.47 13.08 -4.81
N LEU A 50 -8.91 12.55 -3.66
CA LEU A 50 -8.61 13.07 -2.33
C LEU A 50 -7.51 12.29 -1.58
N LEU A 51 -6.98 11.19 -2.14
CA LEU A 51 -5.99 10.35 -1.47
C LEU A 51 -4.59 10.55 -2.09
N SER A 52 -3.61 10.84 -1.24
CA SER A 52 -2.20 10.99 -1.65
C SER A 52 -1.54 9.65 -1.99
N GLY A 53 -2.02 8.56 -1.38
CA GLY A 53 -1.54 7.20 -1.61
C GLY A 53 -2.46 6.18 -0.97
N VAL A 54 -2.25 4.90 -1.32
CA VAL A 54 -2.90 3.74 -0.70
C VAL A 54 -1.86 2.68 -0.40
N ALA A 55 -2.11 1.89 0.63
CA ALA A 55 -1.25 0.80 1.05
C ALA A 55 -2.11 -0.33 1.63
N TYR A 56 -1.60 -1.56 1.58
CA TYR A 56 -2.19 -2.72 2.22
C TYR A 56 -1.29 -3.18 3.36
N ALA A 57 -1.87 -3.23 4.55
CA ALA A 57 -1.24 -3.76 5.76
C ALA A 57 -1.88 -5.10 6.11
N GLN A 58 -1.04 -6.12 6.27
CA GLN A 58 -1.49 -7.45 6.63
C GLN A 58 -1.52 -7.58 8.15
N ARG A 59 -2.58 -8.18 8.70
CA ARG A 59 -2.62 -8.52 10.13
C ARG A 59 -1.69 -9.71 10.40
N VAL A 60 -0.78 -9.55 11.35
CA VAL A 60 0.16 -10.59 11.80
C VAL A 60 0.07 -10.71 13.32
N VAL A 61 -0.31 -11.87 13.83
CA VAL A 61 -0.33 -12.13 15.27
C VAL A 61 1.09 -12.37 15.78
N HIS A 62 1.36 -12.13 17.07
CA HIS A 62 2.68 -12.30 17.65
C HIS A 62 3.30 -13.68 17.37
N ALA A 63 2.49 -14.74 17.47
CA ALA A 63 2.91 -16.12 17.23
C ALA A 63 3.45 -16.35 15.81
N ASP A 64 2.92 -15.63 14.81
CA ASP A 64 3.30 -15.77 13.40
C ASP A 64 4.42 -14.81 12.99
N ARG A 65 4.78 -13.84 13.85
CA ARG A 65 5.76 -12.78 13.54
C ARG A 65 7.06 -13.33 12.97
N GLU A 66 7.66 -14.32 13.62
CA GLU A 66 8.96 -14.86 13.20
C GLU A 66 8.88 -15.53 11.82
N SER A 67 7.81 -16.30 11.58
CA SER A 67 7.58 -16.93 10.28
C SER A 67 7.35 -15.88 9.18
N PHE A 68 6.60 -14.83 9.49
CA PHE A 68 6.32 -13.72 8.59
C PHE A 68 7.60 -12.95 8.23
N GLU A 69 8.41 -12.56 9.23
CA GLU A 69 9.66 -11.83 8.99
C GLU A 69 10.66 -12.65 8.16
N ARG A 70 10.73 -13.98 8.38
CA ARG A 70 11.56 -14.89 7.57
C ARG A 70 11.06 -15.00 6.12
N GLN A 71 9.74 -15.08 5.91
CA GLN A 71 9.15 -15.15 4.57
C GLN A 71 9.32 -13.84 3.79
N GLN A 72 9.15 -12.71 4.48
CA GLN A 72 9.25 -11.37 3.89
C GLN A 72 10.70 -10.91 3.68
N GLY A 73 11.64 -11.43 4.46
CA GLY A 73 13.06 -11.04 4.43
C GLY A 73 13.34 -9.69 5.11
N TRP A 74 12.40 -9.17 5.90
CA TRP A 74 12.55 -7.93 6.67
C TRP A 74 11.79 -7.99 8.00
N ILE A 75 12.21 -7.16 8.97
CA ILE A 75 11.63 -7.10 10.31
C ILE A 75 10.50 -6.08 10.41
N ILE A 76 9.49 -6.35 11.24
CA ILE A 76 8.41 -5.40 11.49
C ILE A 76 8.98 -4.18 12.24
N LYS A 77 8.75 -3.00 11.69
CA LYS A 77 9.22 -1.72 12.24
C LYS A 77 8.07 -0.87 12.74
N THR A 78 8.34 -0.05 13.73
CA THR A 78 7.48 1.05 14.16
C THR A 78 7.42 2.12 13.07
N MET A 79 6.44 3.03 13.14
CA MET A 79 6.37 4.19 12.24
C MET A 79 7.59 5.13 12.34
N LYS A 80 8.41 4.99 13.39
CA LYS A 80 9.68 5.70 13.57
C LYS A 80 10.88 4.95 12.98
N HIS A 81 10.64 3.87 12.26
CA HIS A 81 11.65 3.00 11.64
C HIS A 81 12.52 2.20 12.64
N GLU A 82 12.07 2.03 13.87
CA GLU A 82 12.72 1.20 14.89
C GLU A 82 12.12 -0.22 14.89
N PRO A 83 12.85 -1.26 15.31
CA PRO A 83 12.27 -2.60 15.48
C PRO A 83 11.04 -2.57 16.39
N SER A 84 9.94 -3.18 15.96
CA SER A 84 8.71 -3.17 16.75
C SER A 84 8.86 -4.01 18.03
N PRO A 85 8.46 -3.49 19.21
CA PRO A 85 8.46 -4.28 20.45
C PRO A 85 7.49 -5.46 20.36
N ALA A 86 7.50 -6.33 21.37
CA ALA A 86 6.49 -7.39 21.49
C ALA A 86 5.10 -6.76 21.65
N GLN A 87 4.17 -7.14 20.76
CA GLN A 87 2.76 -6.74 20.74
C GLN A 87 1.95 -7.98 20.35
N ASP A 88 0.68 -8.02 20.78
CA ASP A 88 -0.23 -9.14 20.50
C ASP A 88 -0.48 -9.29 18.99
N GLU A 89 -0.57 -8.17 18.27
CA GLU A 89 -0.75 -8.11 16.83
C GLU A 89 0.02 -6.95 16.20
N TYR A 90 0.30 -7.09 14.90
CA TYR A 90 0.97 -6.12 14.06
C TYR A 90 0.20 -5.93 12.76
N ALA A 91 0.34 -4.75 12.15
CA ALA A 91 -0.19 -4.45 10.83
C ALA A 91 0.92 -3.91 9.91
N PRO A 92 1.95 -4.70 9.59
CA PRO A 92 3.01 -4.25 8.70
C PRO A 92 2.48 -4.05 7.27
N VAL A 93 2.97 -3.00 6.60
CA VAL A 93 2.63 -2.70 5.21
C VAL A 93 3.40 -3.63 4.28
N ILE A 94 2.68 -4.48 3.55
CA ILE A 94 3.27 -5.40 2.57
C ILE A 94 3.14 -4.87 1.13
N TYR A 95 2.11 -4.07 0.86
CA TYR A 95 1.94 -3.41 -0.44
C TYR A 95 1.76 -1.92 -0.30
N SER A 96 2.41 -1.13 -1.15
CA SER A 96 2.34 0.33 -1.09
C SER A 96 2.32 0.98 -2.48
N GLN A 97 1.56 2.07 -2.60
CA GLN A 97 1.61 2.94 -3.76
C GLN A 97 2.94 3.70 -3.79
N PRO A 98 3.68 3.68 -4.91
CA PRO A 98 4.88 4.49 -5.02
C PRO A 98 4.53 5.98 -4.99
N PRO A 99 5.42 6.84 -4.46
CA PRO A 99 5.20 8.27 -4.47
C PRO A 99 4.95 8.75 -5.90
N ARG A 100 3.94 9.62 -6.08
CA ARG A 100 3.64 10.22 -7.38
C ARG A 100 4.91 10.92 -7.89
N ARG A 101 5.52 10.37 -8.94
CA ARG A 101 6.62 11.06 -9.61
C ARG A 101 6.06 12.39 -10.13
N PRO A 102 6.69 13.53 -9.84
CA PRO A 102 6.29 14.78 -10.44
C PRO A 102 6.42 14.65 -11.96
N SER A 103 5.43 15.16 -12.69
CA SER A 103 5.46 15.28 -14.13
C SER A 103 6.79 15.92 -14.57
N PRO A 104 7.43 15.46 -15.68
CA PRO A 104 8.72 15.97 -16.13
C PRO A 104 8.70 17.50 -16.36
N THR A 105 7.53 18.07 -16.63
CA THR A 105 7.28 19.52 -16.75
C THR A 105 7.54 20.30 -15.46
N SER A 106 7.36 19.69 -14.29
CA SER A 106 7.57 20.31 -12.98
C SER A 106 9.05 20.31 -12.55
N ARG A 107 9.87 19.42 -13.14
CA ARG A 107 11.32 19.32 -12.86
C ARG A 107 12.10 20.48 -13.49
N LYS A 108 11.60 21.02 -14.60
CA LYS A 108 12.22 22.16 -15.32
C LYS A 108 12.01 23.52 -14.61
N ARG A 109 11.13 23.62 -13.61
CA ARG A 109 10.88 24.88 -12.86
C ARG A 109 11.62 24.98 -11.52
N ARG A 110 12.41 23.97 -11.13
CA ARG A 110 13.13 23.94 -9.84
C ARG A 110 14.66 23.96 -9.97
N GLY A 111 15.19 24.21 -11.16
CA GLY A 111 16.62 24.35 -11.39
C GLY A 111 16.88 25.40 -12.45
N GLU A 112 16.85 26.67 -12.03
CA GLU A 112 17.49 27.82 -12.69
C GLU A 112 17.39 29.04 -11.76
N SER A 113 18.40 29.19 -10.89
CA SER A 113 19.01 30.46 -10.42
C SER A 113 20.22 30.10 -9.56
#